data_AF-A0A2I0XB62-F1
#
_entry.id   AF-A0A2I0XB62-F1
#
_cell.length_a   1.000
_cell.length_b   1.000
_cell.length_c   1.000
_cell.angle_alpha   90.00
_cell.angle_beta   90.00
_cell.angle_gamma   90.00
#
_symmetry.space_group_name_H-M   'P 1'
#
loop_
_entity.id
_entity.type
_entity.pdbx_description
1 polymer ?
#
loop_
_entity_poly.entity_id
_entity_poly.type
_entity_poly.pdbx_seq_one_letter_code
_entity_poly.pdbx_strand_id
1 'polypeptide(L)'
;MRKDVATLCLKFFLRIFEIAPWAVKLFSFLQDSQIPLEKNPKLKGHAVSVFIVTCEEAAQLRTTRKVIVRETTLKKICTKHVVYGVLDELF
;
A
#
# COMPACT_ATOMS: atom_id res chain seq x y z
N MET A 1 10.72 15.81 4.04
CA MET A 1 10.65 14.32 4.09
C MET A 1 12.02 13.76 4.41
N ARG A 2 12.11 12.69 5.22
CA ARG A 2 13.38 11.96 5.44
C ARG A 2 13.97 11.52 4.10
N LYS A 3 15.30 11.52 3.95
CA LYS A 3 15.99 11.38 2.66
C LYS A 3 15.77 10.04 1.93
N ASP A 4 15.14 9.04 2.55
CA ASP A 4 14.97 7.70 1.95
C ASP A 4 13.55 7.11 2.07
N VAL A 5 12.53 7.94 2.29
CA VAL A 5 11.15 7.46 2.56
C VAL A 5 10.67 6.50 1.47
N ALA A 6 10.82 6.88 0.19
CA ALA A 6 10.32 6.03 -0.90
C ALA A 6 11.06 4.69 -0.99
N THR A 7 12.35 4.65 -0.63
CA THR A 7 13.14 3.41 -0.57
C THR A 7 12.70 2.53 0.59
N LEU A 8 12.43 3.11 1.76
CA LEU A 8 11.93 2.38 2.93
C LEU A 8 10.52 1.84 2.71
N CYS A 9 9.62 2.63 2.10
CA CYS A 9 8.28 2.17 1.73
C CYS A 9 8.37 0.97 0.77
N LEU A 10 9.26 1.01 -0.22
CA LEU A 10 9.46 -0.11 -1.12
C LEU A 10 9.99 -1.34 -0.37
N LYS A 11 11.00 -1.18 0.51
CA LYS A 11 11.52 -2.29 1.35
C LYS A 11 10.45 -2.94 2.21
N PHE A 12 9.49 -2.16 2.73
CA PHE A 12 8.35 -2.70 3.47
C PHE A 12 7.51 -3.66 2.60
N PHE A 13 7.21 -3.28 1.36
CA PHE A 13 6.47 -4.15 0.44
C PHE A 13 7.28 -5.38 0.00
N LEU A 14 8.58 -5.24 -0.20
CA LEU A 14 9.46 -6.39 -0.45
C LEU A 14 9.40 -7.37 0.74
N ARG A 15 9.40 -6.87 1.98
CA ARG A 15 9.24 -7.71 3.17
C ARG A 15 7.88 -8.40 3.24
N ILE A 16 6.80 -7.76 2.80
CA ILE A 16 5.49 -8.41 2.66
C ILE A 16 5.59 -9.58 1.69
N PHE A 17 6.22 -9.40 0.53
CA PHE A 17 6.37 -10.48 -0.46
C PHE A 17 7.30 -11.59 -0.01
N GLU A 18 8.28 -11.31 0.85
CA GLU A 18 9.09 -12.35 1.50
C GLU A 18 8.25 -13.21 2.46
N ILE A 19 7.32 -12.60 3.21
CA ILE A 19 6.44 -13.31 4.17
C ILE A 19 5.30 -14.02 3.44
N ALA A 20 4.71 -13.38 2.44
CA ALA A 20 3.58 -13.86 1.67
C ALA A 20 3.83 -13.71 0.16
N PRO A 21 4.60 -14.64 -0.47
CA PRO A 21 4.95 -14.55 -1.88
C PRO A 21 3.73 -14.53 -2.82
N TRP A 22 2.63 -15.15 -2.40
CA TRP A 22 1.39 -15.18 -3.17
C TRP A 22 0.74 -13.79 -3.32
N ALA A 23 1.00 -12.86 -2.40
CA ALA A 23 0.43 -11.51 -2.42
C ALA A 23 0.87 -10.71 -3.66
N VAL A 24 2.01 -11.07 -4.28
CA VAL A 24 2.47 -10.48 -5.55
C VAL A 24 1.39 -10.59 -6.64
N LYS A 25 0.63 -11.70 -6.65
CA LYS A 25 -0.42 -11.96 -7.66
C LYS A 25 -1.61 -11.02 -7.54
N LEU A 26 -1.82 -10.38 -6.39
CA LEU A 26 -2.92 -9.42 -6.20
C LEU A 26 -2.65 -8.08 -6.89
N PHE A 27 -1.39 -7.81 -7.23
CA PHE A 27 -1.00 -6.61 -7.97
C PHE A 27 -1.00 -6.90 -9.47
N SER A 28 -2.07 -6.51 -10.16
CA SER A 28 -2.21 -6.72 -11.62
C SER A 28 -1.06 -6.15 -12.44
N PHE A 29 -0.37 -5.12 -11.96
CA PHE A 29 0.80 -4.54 -12.63
C PHE A 29 2.12 -5.29 -12.38
N LEU A 30 2.11 -6.30 -11.51
CA LEU A 30 3.23 -7.22 -11.28
C LEU A 30 3.02 -8.54 -12.02
N GLN A 31 1.79 -8.89 -12.38
CA GLN A 31 1.51 -10.05 -13.23
C GLN A 31 2.26 -9.90 -14.56
N ASP A 32 3.02 -10.94 -14.92
CA ASP A 32 3.84 -11.02 -16.14
C ASP A 32 4.88 -9.91 -16.33
N SER A 33 5.14 -9.09 -15.30
CA SER A 33 6.14 -8.03 -15.34
C SER A 33 7.54 -8.62 -15.37
N GLN A 34 8.33 -8.28 -16.39
CA GLN A 34 9.77 -8.58 -16.46
C GLN A 34 10.61 -7.61 -15.61
N ILE A 35 10.00 -6.55 -15.07
CA ILE A 35 10.68 -5.58 -14.21
C ILE A 35 10.82 -6.18 -12.81
N PRO A 36 12.05 -6.27 -12.26
CA PRO A 36 12.25 -6.68 -10.86
C PRO A 36 11.45 -5.82 -9.90
N LEU A 37 10.96 -6.41 -8.79
CA LEU A 37 10.10 -5.74 -7.82
C LEU A 37 10.73 -4.45 -7.29
N GLU A 38 12.03 -4.47 -7.02
CA GLU A 38 12.84 -3.36 -6.49
C GLU A 38 12.92 -2.18 -7.47
N LYS A 39 12.68 -2.43 -8.76
CA LYS A 39 12.74 -1.44 -9.84
C LYS A 39 11.37 -1.07 -10.38
N ASN A 40 10.29 -1.68 -9.88
CA ASN A 40 8.95 -1.45 -10.40
C ASN A 40 8.39 -0.09 -9.91
N PRO A 41 8.17 0.89 -10.81
CA PRO A 41 7.75 2.24 -10.40
C PRO A 41 6.31 2.26 -9.85
N LYS A 42 5.44 1.35 -10.30
CA LYS A 42 4.06 1.24 -9.81
C LYS A 42 4.03 0.67 -8.40
N LEU A 43 4.88 -0.32 -8.11
CA LEU A 43 5.02 -0.85 -6.75
C LEU A 43 5.53 0.24 -5.80
N LYS A 44 6.58 0.98 -6.19
CA LYS A 44 7.11 2.10 -5.40
C LYS A 44 6.04 3.17 -5.16
N GLY A 45 5.25 3.52 -6.18
CA GLY A 45 4.15 4.49 -6.05
C GLY A 45 3.06 4.02 -5.09
N HIS A 46 2.63 2.75 -5.20
CA HIS A 46 1.67 2.16 -4.28
C HIS A 46 2.19 2.15 -2.84
N ALA A 47 3.44 1.73 -2.64
CA ALA A 47 4.07 1.68 -1.34
C ALA A 47 4.11 3.06 -0.66
N VAL A 48 4.52 4.10 -1.39
CA VAL A 48 4.51 5.47 -0.87
C VAL A 48 3.10 5.93 -0.54
N SER A 49 2.12 5.63 -1.38
CA SER A 49 0.71 6.01 -1.14
C SER A 49 0.17 5.41 0.15
N VAL A 50 0.43 4.13 0.42
CA VAL A 50 -0.02 3.46 1.65
C VAL A 50 0.57 4.16 2.87
N PHE A 51 1.88 4.43 2.88
CA PHE A 51 2.51 5.12 4.00
C PHE A 51 2.00 6.55 4.21
N ILE A 52 1.79 7.32 3.13
CA ILE A 52 1.26 8.69 3.23
C ILE A 52 -0.12 8.66 3.89
N VAL A 53 -1.05 7.85 3.36
CA VAL A 53 -2.42 7.77 3.90
C VAL A 53 -2.36 7.32 5.36
N THR A 54 -1.60 6.27 5.70
CA THR A 54 -1.50 5.81 7.10
C THR A 54 -0.95 6.89 8.03
N CYS A 55 0.05 7.68 7.61
CA CYS A 55 0.60 8.77 8.42
C CYS A 55 -0.39 9.93 8.58
N GLU A 56 -1.08 10.32 7.51
CA GLU A 56 -2.09 11.38 7.53
C GLU A 56 -3.26 11.01 8.44
N GLU A 57 -3.77 9.79 8.32
CA GLU A 57 -4.86 9.29 9.17
C GLU A 57 -4.42 9.14 10.64
N ALA A 58 -3.18 8.72 10.90
CA ALA A 58 -2.64 8.70 12.27
C ALA A 58 -2.54 10.10 12.88
N ALA A 59 -2.10 11.09 12.09
CA ALA A 59 -2.06 12.49 12.51
C ALA A 59 -3.47 13.05 12.76
N GLN A 60 -4.43 12.69 11.92
CA GLN A 60 -5.84 13.08 12.09
C GLN A 60 -6.50 12.40 13.30
N LEU A 61 -6.17 11.14 13.57
CA LEU A 61 -6.64 10.43 14.76
C LEU A 61 -6.17 11.14 16.04
N ARG A 62 -4.93 11.62 16.06
CA ARG A 62 -4.40 12.40 17.19
C ARG A 62 -5.21 13.68 17.44
N THR A 63 -5.63 14.38 16.39
CA THR A 63 -6.29 15.69 16.52
C THR A 63 -7.81 15.57 16.69
N THR A 64 -8.46 14.66 15.97
CA THR A 64 -9.92 14.55 15.90
C THR A 64 -10.49 13.37 16.68
N ARG A 65 -9.64 12.47 17.20
CA ARG A 65 -10.00 11.22 17.90
C ARG A 65 -10.74 10.19 17.04
N LYS A 66 -10.78 10.39 15.72
CA LYS A 66 -11.31 9.44 14.75
C LYS A 66 -10.57 9.56 13.41
N VAL A 67 -10.73 8.55 12.57
CA VAL A 67 -10.28 8.56 11.17
C VAL A 67 -11.40 9.17 10.34
N ILE A 68 -11.12 10.23 9.57
CA ILE A 68 -12.09 10.96 8.75
C ILE A 68 -11.56 10.99 7.31
N VAL A 69 -11.80 9.88 6.61
CA VAL A 69 -11.58 9.76 5.17
C VAL A 69 -12.86 10.17 4.43
N ARG A 70 -12.73 10.94 3.34
CA ARG A 70 -13.87 11.25 2.46
C ARG A 70 -14.53 9.94 1.99
N GLU A 71 -15.85 9.84 2.16
CA GLU A 71 -16.60 8.61 1.88
C GLU A 71 -16.35 8.03 0.47
N THR A 72 -16.28 8.88 -0.55
CA THR A 72 -15.99 8.46 -1.93
C THR A 72 -14.60 7.85 -2.08
N THR A 73 -13.61 8.38 -1.36
CA THR A 73 -12.25 7.85 -1.34
C THR A 73 -12.22 6.51 -0.60
N LEU A 74 -12.86 6.42 0.56
CA LEU A 74 -12.93 5.19 1.35
C LEU A 74 -13.60 4.07 0.55
N LYS A 75 -14.77 4.34 -0.05
CA LYS A 75 -15.46 3.39 -0.94
C LYS A 75 -14.56 2.90 -2.07
N LYS A 76 -13.84 3.81 -2.74
CA LYS A 76 -12.93 3.45 -3.83
C LYS A 76 -11.79 2.54 -3.35
N ILE A 77 -11.20 2.82 -2.20
CA ILE A 77 -10.13 2.00 -1.60
C ILE A 77 -10.69 0.62 -1.24
N CYS A 78 -11.80 0.56 -0.51
CA CYS A 78 -12.44 -0.70 -0.12
C CYS A 78 -12.81 -1.57 -1.34
N THR A 79 -13.48 -0.99 -2.34
CA THR A 79 -13.83 -1.73 -3.56
C THR A 79 -12.61 -2.32 -4.24
N LYS A 80 -11.49 -1.58 -4.32
CA LYS A 80 -10.27 -2.12 -4.92
C LYS A 80 -9.68 -3.27 -4.11
N HIS A 81 -9.61 -3.16 -2.79
CA HIS A 81 -9.07 -4.21 -1.94
C HIS A 81 -9.92 -5.50 -2.00
N VAL A 82 -11.25 -5.35 -1.98
CA VAL A 82 -12.18 -6.48 -2.14
C VAL A 82 -12.05 -7.13 -3.53
N VAL A 83 -12.04 -6.34 -4.61
CA VAL A 83 -11.93 -6.86 -5.99
C VAL A 83 -10.63 -7.62 -6.22
N TYR A 84 -9.52 -7.18 -5.61
CA TYR A 84 -8.24 -7.88 -5.70
C TYR A 84 -8.07 -9.01 -4.69
N GLY A 85 -9.06 -9.30 -3.84
CA GLY A 85 -9.01 -10.42 -2.89
C GLY A 85 -8.04 -10.19 -1.72
N VAL A 86 -7.92 -8.94 -1.25
CA VAL A 86 -7.17 -8.66 -0.01
C VAL A 86 -7.99 -9.16 1.18
N LEU A 87 -7.40 -10.09 1.93
CA LEU A 87 -7.99 -10.72 3.11
C LEU A 87 -7.39 -10.14 4.40
N ASP A 88 -7.96 -10.51 5.54
CA ASP A 88 -7.53 -10.06 6.86
C ASP A 88 -6.07 -10.41 7.14
N GLU A 89 -5.56 -11.53 6.63
CA GLU A 89 -4.17 -11.95 6.81
C GLU A 89 -3.14 -11.05 6.10
N LEU A 90 -3.58 -10.15 5.23
CA LEU A 90 -2.73 -9.19 4.52
C LEU A 90 -2.73 -7.78 5.12
N PHE A 91 -3.56 -7.52 6.13
CA PHE A 91 -3.58 -6.26 6.89
C PHE A 91 -2.64 -6.34 8.09
#